data_AF-A0A0F9LZB3-F1
#
_entry.id   AF-A0A0F9LZB3-F1
#
_cell.length_a   1.000
_cell.length_b   1.000
_cell.length_c   1.000
_cell.angle_alpha   90.00
_cell.angle_beta   90.00
_cell.angle_gamma   90.00
#
_symmetry.space_group_name_H-M   'P 1'
#
loop_
_entity.id
_entity.type
_entity.pdbx_description
1 polymer ?
#
loop_
_entity_poly.entity_id
_entity_poly.type
_entity_poly.pdbx_seq_one_letter_code
_entity_poly.pdbx_strand_id
1 'polypeptide(L)'
;MANDWYSPASIERHYSKTMVKWVIPLLPILRLGEFPPNPTETGYVDPATKQRHVSAKAKFLKAADIAAELDKRITNAKLDGLLMEFYYSADVEDLLFRAEHIAQCLAMPVSEVTKRIRNALFFVSGQKRKAGSYEAFVKGNQRYLKGSK
;
A
#
# COMPACT_ATOMS: atom_id res chain seq x y z
N MET A 1 5.24 -11.56 -6.26
CA MET A 1 6.20 -10.44 -6.05
C MET A 1 7.11 -10.75 -4.86
N ALA A 2 8.18 -11.55 -5.03
CA ALA A 2 8.64 -12.42 -3.94
C ALA A 2 9.92 -12.02 -3.15
N ASN A 3 10.62 -10.92 -3.46
CA ASN A 3 11.92 -10.63 -2.81
C ASN A 3 11.99 -9.38 -1.94
N ASP A 4 10.94 -8.54 -1.91
CA ASP A 4 10.99 -7.30 -1.15
C ASP A 4 10.25 -7.47 0.17
N TRP A 5 10.97 -7.62 1.28
CA TRP A 5 10.41 -7.47 2.62
C TRP A 5 10.68 -6.06 3.14
N TYR A 6 9.65 -5.38 3.65
CA TYR A 6 9.79 -4.03 4.20
C TYR A 6 9.54 -4.03 5.71
N SER A 7 10.48 -3.45 6.45
CA SER A 7 10.31 -3.26 7.89
C SER A 7 9.18 -2.25 8.20
N PRO A 8 8.51 -2.35 9.36
CA PRO A 8 7.50 -1.37 9.76
C PRO A 8 8.02 0.07 9.73
N ALA A 9 9.26 0.28 10.20
CA ALA A 9 9.89 1.59 10.25
C ALA A 9 10.18 2.19 8.87
N SER A 10 10.45 1.37 7.85
CA SER A 10 10.64 1.89 6.49
C SER A 10 9.32 2.31 5.85
N ILE A 11 8.23 1.59 6.15
CA ILE A 11 6.89 1.90 5.64
C ILE A 11 6.36 3.20 6.22
N GLU A 12 6.43 3.34 7.56
CA GLU A 12 5.97 4.53 8.29
C GLU A 12 6.62 5.83 7.75
N ARG A 13 7.92 5.78 7.43
CA ARG A 13 8.64 6.96 6.94
C ARG A 13 8.25 7.33 5.52
N HIS A 14 8.12 6.35 4.62
CA HIS A 14 7.95 6.59 3.20
C HIS A 14 7.10 5.52 2.53
N TYR A 15 5.80 5.76 2.40
CA TYR A 15 4.93 4.91 1.58
C TYR A 15 5.27 5.03 0.09
N SER A 16 6.21 4.24 -0.41
CA SER A 16 6.43 4.13 -1.86
C SER A 16 5.31 3.32 -2.52
N LYS A 17 5.11 3.48 -3.83
CA LYS A 17 4.12 2.67 -4.57
C LYS A 17 4.40 1.17 -4.46
N THR A 18 5.66 0.77 -4.48
CA THR A 18 6.07 -0.63 -4.35
C THR A 18 5.75 -1.16 -2.96
N MET A 19 6.03 -0.36 -1.91
CA MET A 19 5.64 -0.69 -0.55
C MET A 19 4.13 -0.80 -0.39
N VAL A 20 3.34 0.13 -0.94
CA VAL A 20 1.87 0.03 -0.88
C VAL A 20 1.39 -1.25 -1.56
N LYS A 21 1.88 -1.59 -2.75
CA LYS A 21 1.54 -2.86 -3.42
C LYS A 21 1.88 -4.09 -2.59
N TRP A 22 3.00 -4.05 -1.87
CA TRP A 22 3.41 -5.13 -0.97
C TRP A 22 2.56 -5.20 0.29
N VAL A 23 2.18 -4.06 0.87
CA VAL A 23 1.40 -4.00 2.11
C VAL A 23 -0.07 -4.35 1.90
N ILE A 24 -0.68 -3.97 0.77
CA ILE A 24 -2.11 -4.21 0.49
C ILE A 24 -2.54 -5.67 0.77
N PRO A 25 -1.89 -6.71 0.21
CA PRO A 25 -2.29 -8.10 0.48
C PRO A 25 -2.10 -8.52 1.95
N LEU A 26 -1.27 -7.79 2.71
CA LEU A 26 -1.02 -8.02 4.13
C LEU A 26 -1.97 -7.24 5.06
N LEU A 27 -2.80 -6.34 4.52
CA LEU A 27 -3.73 -5.54 5.33
C LEU A 27 -4.60 -6.37 6.28
N PRO A 28 -5.15 -7.56 5.90
CA PRO A 28 -5.93 -8.36 6.82
C PRO A 28 -5.18 -8.74 8.10
N ILE A 29 -3.92 -9.17 8.00
CA ILE A 29 -3.12 -9.56 9.18
C ILE A 29 -2.62 -8.33 9.96
N LEU A 30 -2.32 -7.22 9.26
CA LEU A 30 -1.91 -5.97 9.90
C LEU A 30 -3.05 -5.36 10.73
N ARG A 31 -4.29 -5.47 10.27
CA ARG A 31 -5.50 -5.10 11.02
C ARG A 31 -5.66 -5.92 12.31
N LEU A 32 -5.14 -7.15 12.35
CA LEU A 32 -5.08 -7.97 13.57
C LEU A 32 -3.87 -7.63 14.47
N GLY A 33 -3.01 -6.70 14.05
CA GLY A 33 -1.81 -6.30 14.77
C GLY A 33 -0.61 -7.21 14.51
N GLU A 34 -0.68 -8.09 13.50
CA GLU A 34 0.42 -8.99 13.13
C GLU A 34 1.21 -8.43 11.94
N PHE A 35 2.53 -8.43 12.05
CA PHE A 35 3.42 -8.02 10.97
C PHE A 35 4.16 -9.26 10.43
N PRO A 36 4.32 -9.42 9.10
CA PRO A 36 4.99 -10.59 8.55
C PRO A 36 6.42 -10.72 9.07
N PRO A 37 6.87 -11.94 9.41
CA PRO A 37 8.22 -12.16 9.91
C PRO A 37 9.27 -11.76 8.87
N ASN A 38 10.45 -11.34 9.33
CA ASN A 38 11.57 -11.04 8.45
C ASN A 38 12.13 -12.35 7.87
N PRO A 39 12.12 -12.55 6.54
CA PRO A 39 12.63 -13.79 5.93
C PRO A 39 14.15 -13.98 6.13
N THR A 40 14.86 -12.93 6.51
CA THR A 40 16.32 -12.95 6.74
C THR A 40 16.71 -13.30 8.18
N GLU A 41 15.76 -13.33 9.13
CA GLU A 41 16.07 -13.74 10.50
C GLU A 41 16.20 -15.28 10.57
N THR A 42 17.41 -15.78 10.37
CA THR A 42 17.79 -17.16 10.66
C THR A 42 17.67 -17.41 12.16
N GLY A 43 16.90 -18.42 12.56
CA GLY A 43 16.36 -18.61 13.91
C GLY A 43 17.33 -18.81 15.10
N TYR A 44 18.63 -18.58 15.01
CA TYR A 44 19.54 -18.60 16.17
C TYR A 44 20.83 -17.83 15.89
N VAL A 45 21.04 -16.70 16.58
CA VAL A 45 22.36 -16.26 17.06
C VAL A 45 22.08 -15.37 18.28
N ASP A 46 22.47 -15.80 19.49
CA ASP A 46 22.46 -14.92 20.66
C ASP A 46 23.56 -13.86 20.49
N PRO A 47 23.25 -12.57 20.28
CA PRO A 47 24.25 -11.52 20.33
C PRO A 47 24.32 -10.98 21.76
N ALA A 48 25.53 -10.74 22.25
CA ALA A 48 25.77 -10.15 23.57
C ALA A 48 24.86 -8.93 23.82
N THR A 49 24.25 -8.92 25.01
CA THR A 49 23.21 -8.02 25.50
C THR A 49 23.60 -6.54 25.37
N LYS A 50 23.49 -5.96 24.18
CA LYS A 50 23.43 -4.50 24.02
C LYS A 50 22.07 -4.08 24.57
N GLN A 51 22.06 -3.27 25.62
CA GLN A 51 20.85 -2.72 26.24
C GLN A 51 19.92 -2.18 25.15
N ARG A 52 18.93 -2.99 24.76
CA ARG A 52 17.88 -2.57 23.84
C ARG A 52 17.06 -1.55 24.61
N HIS A 53 16.98 -0.33 24.11
CA HIS A 53 15.95 0.61 24.53
C HIS A 53 14.60 -0.13 24.42
N VAL A 54 14.03 -0.48 25.58
CA VAL A 54 12.73 -1.12 25.65
C VAL A 54 11.74 -0.07 25.20
N SER A 55 11.24 -0.21 23.97
CA SER A 55 10.14 0.61 23.51
C SER A 55 8.94 0.31 24.40
N ALA A 56 8.39 1.32 25.06
CA ALA A 56 7.18 1.19 25.86
C ALA A 56 5.92 0.88 25.03
N LYS A 57 6.04 0.85 23.69
CA LYS A 57 4.93 0.53 22.79
C LYS A 57 4.81 -0.97 22.58
N ALA A 58 3.56 -1.45 22.58
CA ALA A 58 3.27 -2.84 22.29
C ALA A 58 3.68 -3.20 20.85
N LYS A 59 4.13 -4.44 20.63
CA LYS A 59 4.64 -4.90 19.32
C LYS A 59 3.58 -4.84 18.21
N PHE A 60 2.30 -5.04 18.55
CA PHE A 60 1.17 -5.00 17.61
C PHE A 60 0.81 -3.59 17.13
N LEU A 61 1.19 -2.57 17.90
CA LEU A 61 0.73 -1.19 17.70
C LEU A 61 1.18 -0.65 16.34
N LYS A 62 2.40 -0.98 15.91
CA LYS A 62 2.93 -0.57 14.62
C LYS A 62 2.17 -1.16 13.43
N ALA A 63 1.83 -2.44 13.50
CA ALA A 63 1.06 -3.11 12.45
C ALA A 63 -0.33 -2.47 12.32
N ALA A 64 -0.99 -2.24 13.45
CA ALA A 64 -2.28 -1.57 13.50
C ALA A 64 -2.22 -0.11 13.01
N ASP A 65 -1.19 0.64 13.39
CA ASP A 65 -0.98 2.03 12.94
C ASP A 65 -0.83 2.10 11.41
N ILE A 66 -0.02 1.22 10.82
CA ILE A 66 0.16 1.13 9.36
C ILE A 66 -1.16 0.79 8.66
N ALA A 67 -1.90 -0.20 9.17
CA ALA A 67 -3.20 -0.59 8.62
C ALA A 67 -4.20 0.57 8.69
N ALA A 68 -4.34 1.19 9.85
CA ALA A 68 -5.27 2.32 10.06
C ALA A 68 -4.93 3.52 9.16
N GLU A 69 -3.65 3.82 8.98
CA GLU A 69 -3.22 4.88 8.09
C GLU A 69 -3.57 4.58 6.63
N LEU A 70 -3.27 3.37 6.15
CA LEU A 70 -3.61 2.96 4.78
C LEU A 70 -5.12 2.92 4.57
N ASP A 71 -5.89 2.38 5.51
CA ASP A 71 -7.36 2.35 5.47
C ASP A 71 -7.94 3.76 5.37
N LYS A 72 -7.39 4.71 6.14
CA LYS A 72 -7.76 6.13 6.02
C LYS A 72 -7.43 6.69 4.64
N ARG A 73 -6.26 6.37 4.07
CA ARG A 73 -5.87 6.87 2.73
C ARG A 73 -6.73 6.25 1.61
N ILE A 74 -7.02 4.96 1.70
CA ILE A 74 -7.91 4.21 0.79
C ILE A 74 -9.32 4.80 0.85
N THR A 75 -9.86 4.99 2.05
CA THR A 75 -11.19 5.59 2.26
C THR A 75 -11.25 7.00 1.67
N ASN A 76 -10.22 7.81 1.84
CA ASN A 76 -10.13 9.15 1.24
C ASN A 76 -10.04 9.14 -0.29
N ALA A 77 -9.53 8.06 -0.90
CA ALA A 77 -9.55 7.83 -2.34
C ALA A 77 -10.89 7.29 -2.86
N LYS A 78 -11.87 7.06 -1.95
CA LYS A 78 -13.24 6.61 -2.25
C LYS A 78 -13.23 5.29 -3.03
N LEU A 79 -14.14 5.16 -4.00
CA LEU A 79 -14.28 3.97 -4.83
C LEU A 79 -12.96 3.58 -5.52
N ASP A 80 -12.16 4.56 -5.98
CA ASP A 80 -10.88 4.25 -6.64
C ASP A 80 -9.88 3.61 -5.67
N GLY A 81 -9.94 3.99 -4.39
CA GLY A 81 -9.18 3.35 -3.32
C GLY A 81 -9.55 1.88 -3.16
N LEU A 82 -10.85 1.59 -3.10
CA LEU A 82 -11.36 0.21 -2.98
C LEU A 82 -11.02 -0.64 -4.21
N LEU A 83 -11.13 -0.08 -5.41
CA LEU A 83 -10.71 -0.76 -6.64
C LEU A 83 -9.22 -1.10 -6.61
N MET A 84 -8.39 -0.19 -6.08
CA MET A 84 -6.96 -0.40 -5.93
C MET A 84 -6.63 -1.45 -4.87
N GLU A 85 -7.32 -1.44 -3.71
CA GLU A 85 -7.20 -2.49 -2.69
C GLU A 85 -7.57 -3.85 -3.28
N PHE A 86 -8.73 -3.98 -3.91
CA PHE A 86 -9.16 -5.23 -4.55
C PHE A 86 -8.21 -5.71 -5.64
N TYR A 87 -7.67 -4.79 -6.43
CA TYR A 87 -6.73 -5.13 -7.50
C TYR A 87 -5.43 -5.72 -6.98
N TYR A 88 -4.93 -5.26 -5.83
CA TYR A 88 -3.66 -5.71 -5.22
C TYR A 88 -3.85 -6.67 -4.04
N SER A 89 -5.08 -7.02 -3.65
CA SER A 89 -5.37 -7.79 -2.42
C SER A 89 -4.88 -9.24 -2.44
N ALA A 90 -4.71 -9.83 -3.62
CA ALA A 90 -4.22 -11.20 -3.75
C ALA A 90 -3.01 -11.28 -4.67
N ASP A 91 -2.09 -12.18 -4.35
CA ASP A 91 -0.86 -12.47 -5.11
C ASP A 91 -1.17 -13.36 -6.32
N VAL A 92 -2.02 -12.87 -7.22
CA VAL A 92 -2.24 -13.50 -8.53
C VAL A 92 -1.41 -12.71 -9.54
N GLU A 93 -0.60 -13.43 -10.30
CA GLU A 93 0.33 -12.83 -11.26
C GLU A 93 -0.40 -12.12 -12.41
N ASP A 94 -1.62 -12.55 -12.73
CA ASP A 94 -2.43 -11.98 -13.80
C ASP A 94 -3.22 -10.74 -13.37
N LEU A 95 -2.50 -9.63 -13.30
CA LEU A 95 -3.06 -8.31 -13.05
C LEU A 95 -3.96 -7.83 -14.21
N LEU A 96 -3.72 -8.28 -15.44
CA LEU A 96 -4.51 -7.87 -16.60
C LEU A 96 -5.91 -8.48 -16.53
N PHE A 97 -6.01 -9.76 -16.25
CA PHE A 97 -7.27 -10.46 -16.03
C PHE A 97 -8.14 -9.74 -15.00
N ARG A 98 -7.57 -9.29 -13.88
CA ARG A 98 -8.31 -8.51 -12.88
C ARG A 98 -8.80 -7.17 -13.41
N ALA A 99 -7.97 -6.43 -14.13
CA ALA A 99 -8.36 -5.16 -14.71
C ALA A 99 -9.55 -5.35 -15.67
N GLU A 100 -9.54 -6.42 -16.47
CA GLU A 100 -10.61 -6.79 -17.39
C GLU A 100 -11.91 -7.16 -16.67
N HIS A 101 -11.83 -7.95 -15.61
CA HIS A 101 -13.01 -8.34 -14.83
C HIS A 101 -13.64 -7.13 -14.12
N ILE A 102 -12.81 -6.27 -13.52
CA ILE A 102 -13.30 -5.02 -12.92
C ILE A 102 -13.95 -4.14 -14.00
N ALA A 103 -13.34 -4.04 -15.18
CA ALA A 103 -13.86 -3.28 -16.31
C ALA A 103 -15.23 -3.79 -16.79
N GLN A 104 -15.38 -5.12 -16.89
CA GLN A 104 -16.65 -5.76 -17.23
C GLN A 104 -17.72 -5.51 -16.17
N CYS A 105 -17.41 -5.71 -14.89
CA CYS A 105 -18.35 -5.48 -13.77
C CYS A 105 -18.83 -4.02 -13.70
N LEU A 106 -17.98 -3.06 -14.08
CA LEU A 106 -18.29 -1.63 -14.06
C LEU A 106 -18.76 -1.08 -15.41
N ALA A 107 -18.92 -1.94 -16.43
CA ALA A 107 -19.27 -1.55 -17.79
C ALA A 107 -18.42 -0.38 -18.33
N MET A 108 -17.11 -0.45 -18.15
CA MET A 108 -16.19 0.63 -18.51
C MET A 108 -14.92 0.11 -19.21
N PRO A 109 -14.20 0.94 -19.99
CA PRO A 109 -12.96 0.50 -20.63
C PRO A 109 -11.87 0.15 -19.61
N VAL A 110 -11.10 -0.90 -19.90
CA VAL A 110 -9.94 -1.36 -19.08
C VAL A 110 -8.92 -0.23 -18.85
N SER A 111 -8.73 0.62 -19.87
CA SER A 111 -7.83 1.78 -19.79
C SER A 111 -8.24 2.78 -18.70
N GLU A 112 -9.54 3.02 -18.53
CA GLU A 112 -10.05 3.92 -17.50
C GLU A 112 -9.98 3.29 -16.11
N VAL A 113 -10.28 1.99 -15.97
CA VAL A 113 -10.06 1.24 -14.71
C VAL A 113 -8.60 1.33 -14.27
N THR A 114 -7.68 1.02 -15.20
CA THR A 114 -6.24 1.03 -14.93
C THR A 114 -5.76 2.41 -14.49
N LYS A 115 -6.29 3.47 -15.12
CA LYS A 115 -5.98 4.86 -14.77
C LYS A 115 -6.51 5.23 -13.37
N ARG A 116 -7.73 4.81 -13.02
CA ARG A 116 -8.31 5.04 -11.68
C ARG A 116 -7.49 4.34 -10.60
N ILE A 117 -7.17 3.05 -10.78
CA ILE A 117 -6.32 2.28 -9.87
C ILE A 117 -4.94 2.92 -9.73
N ARG A 118 -4.34 3.36 -10.84
CA ARG A 118 -3.06 4.08 -10.83
C ARG A 118 -3.15 5.36 -10.02
N ASN A 119 -4.16 6.20 -10.24
CA ASN A 119 -4.34 7.45 -9.51
C ASN A 119 -4.53 7.21 -8.01
N ALA A 120 -5.34 6.24 -7.63
CA ALA A 120 -5.50 5.83 -6.24
C ALA A 120 -4.18 5.38 -5.62
N LEU A 121 -3.41 4.53 -6.31
CA LEU A 121 -2.10 4.08 -5.82
C LEU A 121 -1.14 5.26 -5.59
N PHE A 122 -1.08 6.21 -6.53
CA PHE A 122 -0.26 7.42 -6.36
C PHE A 122 -0.72 8.23 -5.16
N PHE A 123 -2.03 8.44 -5.01
CA PHE A 123 -2.57 9.20 -3.89
C PHE A 123 -2.33 8.53 -2.54
N VAL A 124 -2.55 7.21 -2.44
CA VAL A 124 -2.35 6.42 -1.23
C VAL A 124 -0.86 6.32 -0.87
N SER A 125 0.04 6.27 -1.85
CA SER A 125 1.49 6.36 -1.59
C SER A 125 1.91 7.73 -1.01
N GLY A 126 1.08 8.78 -1.16
CA GLY A 126 1.43 10.12 -0.68
C GLY A 126 2.56 10.80 -1.47
N GLN A 127 3.11 10.17 -2.51
CA GLN A 127 4.08 10.81 -3.40
C GLN A 127 3.42 12.01 -4.09
N LYS A 128 4.04 13.20 -3.95
CA LYS A 128 3.62 14.48 -4.58
C LYS A 128 2.27 15.03 -4.12
N ARG A 129 1.81 14.73 -2.90
CA ARG A 129 0.56 15.29 -2.34
C ARG A 129 0.70 16.80 -2.05
N LYS A 130 0.50 17.64 -3.08
CA LYS A 130 0.23 19.10 -2.92
C LYS A 130 -1.26 19.41 -2.81
N ALA A 131 -2.13 18.41 -2.98
CA ALA A 131 -3.58 18.55 -2.98
C ALA A 131 -4.18 18.04 -1.65
N GLY A 132 -5.09 18.83 -1.07
CA GLY A 132 -5.77 18.51 0.19
C GLY A 132 -6.85 17.43 0.09
N SER A 133 -7.32 17.07 -1.11
CA SER A 133 -8.32 16.03 -1.34
C SER A 133 -7.99 15.15 -2.55
N TYR A 134 -8.66 13.99 -2.66
CA TYR A 134 -8.50 13.09 -3.79
C TYR A 134 -9.01 13.70 -5.10
N GLU A 135 -10.13 14.44 -5.07
CA GLU A 135 -10.69 15.09 -6.25
C GLU A 135 -9.74 16.17 -6.78
N ALA A 136 -9.19 16.99 -5.88
CA ALA A 136 -8.19 17.99 -6.24
C ALA A 136 -6.92 17.33 -6.79
N PHE A 137 -6.52 16.19 -6.21
CA PHE A 137 -5.42 15.39 -6.72
C PHE A 137 -5.69 14.92 -8.16
N VAL A 138 -6.80 14.23 -8.43
CA VAL A 138 -7.13 13.71 -9.78
C VAL A 138 -7.23 14.82 -10.81
N LYS A 139 -7.89 15.95 -10.47
CA LYS A 139 -7.96 17.13 -11.35
C LYS A 139 -6.58 17.74 -11.63
N GLY A 140 -5.72 17.81 -10.62
CA GLY A 140 -4.35 18.31 -10.75
C GLY A 140 -3.39 17.33 -11.45
N ASN A 141 -3.63 16.01 -11.33
CA ASN A 141 -2.73 14.96 -11.83
C ASN A 141 -2.68 14.89 -13.36
N GLN A 142 -3.67 15.47 -14.07
CA GLN A 142 -3.60 15.64 -15.53
C GLN A 142 -2.38 16.48 -15.97
N ARG A 143 -1.83 17.34 -15.08
CA ARG A 143 -0.61 18.11 -15.35
C ARG A 143 0.68 17.36 -15.01
N TYR A 144 0.66 16.48 -14.02
CA TYR A 144 1.87 15.80 -13.50
C TYR A 144 2.22 14.49 -14.22
N LEU A 145 1.25 13.87 -14.92
CA LEU A 145 1.48 12.67 -15.73
C LEU A 145 2.13 12.96 -17.10
N LYS A 146 2.19 14.22 -17.55
CA LYS A 146 2.88 14.63 -18.78
C LYS A 146 4.41 14.70 -18.67
N GLY A 147 4.98 14.48 -17.47
CA GLY A 147 6.39 14.73 -17.18
C GLY A 147 7.28 13.50 -16.97
N SER A 148 6.76 12.28 -17.04
CA SER A 148 7.61 11.06 -17.06
C SER A 148 7.75 10.60 -18.51
N LYS A 149 8.83 11.06 -19.15
CA LYS A 149 9.48 10.29 -20.21
C LYS A 149 10.32 9.19 -19.57
#